data_AF-A0A661AR68-F1
#
_entry.id   AF-A0A661AR68-F1
#
_cell.length_a   1.000
_cell.length_b   1.000
_cell.length_c   1.000
_cell.angle_alpha   90.00
_cell.angle_beta   90.00
_cell.angle_gamma   90.00
#
_symmetry.space_group_name_H-M   'P 1'
#
loop_
_entity.id
_entity.type
_entity.pdbx_description
1 polymer ?
#
loop_
_entity_poly.entity_id
_entity_poly.type
_entity_poly.pdbx_seq_one_letter_code
_entity_poly.pdbx_strand_id
1 'polypeptide(L)'
;MSLTPREIVAQLDRYVIGQDNAKRAVAIALRNRWRRAMVERPLRDEILPNNILMVGPTGVGKTEISRRLAKLSGAPFVKVEASKFTEVG
;
A
#
# COMPACT_ATOMS: atom_id res chain seq x y z
N MET A 1 -4.11 11.90 -6.89
CA MET A 1 -2.66 12.14 -6.70
C MET A 1 -1.91 11.64 -7.92
N SER A 2 -1.12 12.51 -8.57
CA SER A 2 -0.36 12.21 -9.80
C SER A 2 1.04 11.64 -9.54
N LEU A 3 1.40 11.37 -8.27
CA LEU A 3 2.75 10.92 -7.91
C LEU A 3 3.18 9.69 -8.72
N THR A 4 4.43 9.74 -9.17
CA THR A 4 5.13 8.62 -9.77
C THR A 4 5.57 7.63 -8.68
N PRO A 5 5.83 6.36 -9.04
CA PRO A 5 6.34 5.40 -8.07
C PRO A 5 7.64 5.84 -7.37
N ARG A 6 8.53 6.54 -8.08
CA ARG A 6 9.79 7.05 -7.50
C ARG A 6 9.53 8.13 -6.45
N GLU A 7 8.60 9.05 -6.71
CA GLU A 7 8.23 10.08 -5.73
C GLU A 7 7.56 9.48 -4.49
N ILE A 8 6.73 8.44 -4.66
CA ILE A 8 6.12 7.73 -3.52
C ILE A 8 7.22 7.08 -2.66
N VAL A 9 8.19 6.40 -3.27
CA VAL A 9 9.33 5.82 -2.55
C VAL A 9 10.10 6.90 -1.80
N ALA A 10 10.44 8.02 -2.45
CA ALA A 10 11.15 9.13 -1.82
C ALA A 10 10.38 9.76 -0.64
N GLN A 11 9.04 9.78 -0.68
CA GLN A 11 8.24 10.20 0.47
C GLN A 11 8.28 9.18 1.62
N LEU A 12 8.27 7.88 1.30
CA LEU A 12 8.38 6.82 2.30
C LEU A 12 9.77 6.76 2.94
N ASP A 13 10.83 7.09 2.20
CA ASP A 13 12.22 7.15 2.69
C ASP A 13 12.40 8.11 3.86
N ARG A 14 11.56 9.15 3.95
CA ARG A 14 11.57 10.12 5.07
C ARG A 14 11.12 9.53 6.40
N TYR A 15 10.48 8.36 6.39
CA TYR A 15 9.85 7.77 7.58
C TYR A 15 10.25 6.31 7.84
N VAL A 16 10.62 5.58 6.80
CA VAL A 16 11.00 4.16 6.89
C VAL A 16 12.39 4.01 6.30
N ILE A 17 13.35 3.50 7.06
CA ILE A 17 14.72 3.27 6.60
C ILE A 17 14.82 1.88 5.95
N GLY A 18 15.48 1.80 4.78
CA GLY A 18 15.62 0.55 4.00
C GLY A 18 14.28 0.02 3.47
N GLN A 19 14.12 -1.29 3.38
CA GLN A 19 12.89 -1.95 2.89
C GLN A 19 12.49 -1.56 1.44
N ASP A 20 13.47 -1.38 0.56
CA ASP A 20 13.28 -0.81 -0.79
C ASP A 20 12.29 -1.64 -1.64
N ASN A 21 12.34 -2.96 -1.52
CA ASN A 21 11.40 -3.86 -2.20
C ASN A 21 9.95 -3.63 -1.76
N ALA A 22 9.72 -3.46 -0.46
CA ALA A 22 8.39 -3.20 0.08
C ALA A 22 7.88 -1.82 -0.36
N LYS A 23 8.72 -0.78 -0.28
CA LYS A 23 8.40 0.58 -0.74
C LYS A 23 8.05 0.60 -2.23
N ARG A 24 8.84 -0.08 -3.06
CA ARG A 24 8.58 -0.20 -4.50
C ARG A 24 7.26 -0.91 -4.79
N ALA A 25 6.98 -2.01 -4.10
CA ALA A 25 5.74 -2.77 -4.28
C ALA A 25 4.50 -1.90 -3.97
N VAL A 26 4.50 -1.19 -2.83
CA VAL A 26 3.38 -0.32 -2.45
C VAL A 26 3.23 0.88 -3.38
N ALA A 27 4.35 1.45 -3.86
CA ALA A 27 4.33 2.56 -4.80
C ALA A 27 3.71 2.18 -6.15
N ILE A 28 4.02 0.98 -6.65
CA ILE A 28 3.43 0.44 -7.89
C ILE A 28 1.93 0.19 -7.69
N ALA A 29 1.53 -0.45 -6.58
CA ALA A 29 0.11 -0.70 -6.30
C ALA A 29 -0.71 0.61 -6.24
N LEU A 30 -0.18 1.63 -5.56
CA LEU A 30 -0.84 2.94 -5.50
C LEU A 30 -0.92 3.61 -6.88
N ARG A 31 0.15 3.53 -7.69
CA ARG A 31 0.14 4.05 -9.07
C ARG A 31 -0.85 3.31 -9.96
N ASN A 32 -0.97 2.00 -9.81
CA ASN A 32 -1.93 1.20 -10.58
C ASN A 32 -3.37 1.58 -10.24
N ARG A 33 -3.67 1.94 -8.98
CA ARG A 33 -4.99 2.49 -8.61
C ARG A 33 -5.30 3.79 -9.36
N TRP A 34 -4.32 4.68 -9.51
CA TRP A 34 -4.49 5.91 -10.29
C TRP A 34 -4.66 5.63 -11.78
N ARG A 35 -3.85 4.73 -12.35
CA ARG A 35 -3.98 4.31 -13.76
C ARG A 35 -5.35 3.70 -14.05
N ARG A 36 -5.85 2.84 -13.16
CA ARG A 36 -7.20 2.25 -13.29
C ARG A 36 -8.28 3.30 -13.39
N ALA A 37 -8.19 4.40 -12.64
CA ALA A 37 -9.17 5.49 -12.70
C ALA A 37 -9.22 6.19 -14.07
N MET A 38 -8.17 6.05 -14.90
CA MET A 38 -8.07 6.61 -16.25
C MET A 38 -8.52 5.65 -17.36
N VAL A 39 -8.76 4.38 -17.04
CA VAL A 39 -9.24 3.39 -18.01
C VAL A 39 -10.75 3.54 -18.19
N GLU A 40 -11.26 3.43 -19.41
CA GLU A 40 -12.71 3.48 -19.68
C GLU A 40 -13.42 2.18 -19.29
N ARG A 41 -14.75 2.24 -19.16
CA ARG A 41 -15.59 1.06 -18.94
C ARG A 41 -15.82 0.31 -20.27
N PRO A 42 -16.00 -1.02 -20.27
CA PRO A 42 -16.13 -1.91 -19.10
C PRO A 42 -14.79 -2.37 -18.50
N LEU A 43 -13.67 -2.21 -19.24
CA LEU A 43 -12.36 -2.73 -18.85
C LEU A 43 -11.91 -2.29 -17.45
N ARG A 44 -12.25 -1.06 -17.03
CA ARG A 44 -11.98 -0.56 -15.66
C ARG A 44 -12.48 -1.50 -14.55
N ASP A 45 -13.63 -2.13 -14.75
CA ASP A 45 -14.29 -2.98 -13.74
C ASP A 45 -13.60 -4.35 -13.64
N GLU A 46 -12.96 -4.82 -14.71
CA GLU A 46 -12.18 -6.07 -14.74
C GLU A 46 -10.80 -5.93 -14.09
N ILE A 47 -10.28 -4.70 -13.95
CA ILE A 47 -8.97 -4.45 -13.33
C ILE A 47 -9.11 -4.51 -11.80
N LEU A 48 -8.69 -5.62 -11.21
CA LEU A 48 -8.68 -5.81 -9.75
C LEU A 48 -7.54 -5.04 -9.08
N PRO A 49 -7.71 -4.60 -7.81
CA PRO A 49 -6.63 -4.04 -7.02
C PRO A 49 -5.49 -5.04 -6.77
N ASN A 50 -4.25 -4.57 -6.84
CA ASN A 50 -3.08 -5.37 -6.48
C ASN A 50 -2.88 -5.35 -4.96
N ASN A 51 -3.44 -6.34 -4.27
CA ASN A 51 -3.22 -6.54 -2.84
C ASN A 51 -1.77 -6.95 -2.56
N ILE A 52 -1.25 -6.58 -1.39
CA ILE A 52 0.15 -6.80 -1.02
C ILE A 52 0.22 -7.63 0.27
N LEU A 53 0.99 -8.71 0.23
CA LEU A 53 1.38 -9.49 1.40
C LEU A 53 2.82 -9.11 1.78
N MET A 54 3.02 -8.53 2.96
CA MET A 54 4.36 -8.23 3.49
C MET A 54 4.82 -9.31 4.45
N VAL A 55 5.93 -9.97 4.14
CA VAL A 55 6.53 -11.03 4.96
C VAL A 55 7.81 -10.53 5.62
N GLY A 56 7.97 -10.76 6.92
CA GLY A 56 9.18 -10.40 7.67
C GLY A 56 8.94 -10.32 9.18
N PRO A 57 10.00 -10.22 10.01
CA PRO A 57 9.88 -10.20 11.47
C PRO A 57 9.20 -8.93 11.99
N THR A 58 8.84 -8.90 13.27
CA THR A 58 8.28 -7.72 13.93
C THR A 58 9.32 -6.57 13.96
N GLY A 59 8.86 -5.32 14.07
CA GLY A 59 9.74 -4.16 14.16
C GLY A 59 10.36 -3.64 12.84
N VAL A 60 10.33 -4.37 11.73
CA VAL A 60 10.98 -3.96 10.46
C VAL A 60 10.26 -2.87 9.65
N GLY A 61 9.14 -2.33 10.15
CA GLY A 61 8.43 -1.23 9.49
C GLY A 61 7.26 -1.60 8.57
N LYS A 62 6.82 -2.87 8.51
CA LYS A 62 5.67 -3.30 7.68
C LYS A 62 4.42 -2.42 7.87
N THR A 63 4.00 -2.25 9.13
CA THR A 63 2.83 -1.44 9.48
C THR A 63 3.05 0.05 9.19
N GLU A 64 4.27 0.54 9.37
CA GLU A 64 4.59 1.96 9.16
C GLU A 64 4.54 2.33 7.68
N ILE A 65 5.02 1.45 6.78
CA ILE A 65 4.88 1.61 5.33
C ILE A 65 3.40 1.77 4.96
N SER A 66 2.53 0.87 5.41
CA SER A 66 1.09 0.93 5.11
C SER A 66 0.42 2.18 5.68
N ARG A 67 0.75 2.56 6.93
CA ARG A 67 0.22 3.78 7.57
C ARG A 67 0.64 5.05 6.81
N ARG A 68 1.91 5.15 6.42
CA ARG A 68 2.44 6.32 5.69
C ARG A 68 1.89 6.40 4.27
N LEU A 69 1.73 5.27 3.59
CA LEU A 69 1.11 5.20 2.27
C LEU A 69 -0.34 5.69 2.29
N ALA A 70 -1.12 5.30 3.30
CA ALA A 70 -2.50 5.78 3.45
C ALA A 70 -2.54 7.29 3.71
N LYS A 71 -1.68 7.81 4.61
CA LYS A 71 -1.54 9.25 4.84
C LYS A 71 -1.14 10.01 3.57
N LEU A 72 -0.20 9.48 2.80
CA LEU A 72 0.24 10.09 1.54
C LEU A 72 -0.91 10.16 0.54
N SER A 73 -1.67 9.08 0.38
CA SER A 73 -2.78 8.99 -0.57
C SER A 73 -4.08 9.66 -0.11
N GLY A 74 -4.13 10.17 1.13
CA GLY A 74 -5.36 10.67 1.75
C GLY A 74 -6.43 9.59 1.93
N ALA A 75 -6.03 8.32 1.99
CA ALA A 75 -6.94 7.20 2.11
C ALA A 75 -7.25 6.88 3.58
N PRO A 76 -8.48 6.43 3.90
CA PRO A 76 -8.78 5.88 5.22
C PRO A 76 -7.90 4.67 5.51
N PHE A 77 -7.43 4.54 6.76
CA PHE A 77 -6.55 3.46 7.19
C PHE A 77 -7.07 2.78 8.45
N VAL A 78 -7.13 1.45 8.42
CA VAL A 78 -7.48 0.61 9.56
C VAL A 78 -6.45 -0.49 9.72
N LYS A 79 -6.00 -0.72 10.97
CA LYS A 79 -5.18 -1.86 11.35
C LYS A 79 -6.07 -2.83 12.13
N VAL A 80 -6.18 -4.06 11.64
CA VAL A 80 -6.81 -5.18 12.34
C VAL A 80 -5.78 -6.28 12.57
N GLU A 81 -6.00 -7.07 13.62
CA GLU A 81 -5.20 -8.26 13.90
C GLU A 81 -6.06 -9.48 13.59
N ALA A 82 -5.60 -10.33 12.67
CA ALA A 82 -6.38 -11.45 12.16
C ALA A 82 -6.79 -12.45 13.26
N SER A 83 -5.94 -12.63 14.27
CA SER A 83 -6.21 -13.51 15.42
C SER A 83 -7.41 -13.08 16.26
N LYS A 84 -7.84 -11.81 16.20
CA LYS A 84 -9.05 -11.33 16.89
C LYS A 84 -10.32 -11.99 16.35
N PHE A 85 -10.27 -12.59 15.16
CA PHE A 85 -11.40 -13.25 14.52
C PHE A 85 -11.33 -14.77 14.64
N THR A 86 -10.36 -15.30 15.38
CA THR A 86 -10.21 -16.74 15.66
C THR A 86 -10.52 -17.10 17.11
N GLU A 87 -10.83 -16.13 17.98
CA GLU A 87 -11.41 -16.43 19.30
C GLU A 87 -12.82 -16.99 19.09
N VAL A 88 -12.90 -18.32 19.13
CA VAL A 88 -14.14 -19.06 19.34
C VAL A 88 -14.37 -19.07 20.84
N GLY A 89 -15.25 -18.20 21.35
CA GLY A 89 -15.84 -18.32 22.71
C GLY A 89 -14.88 -18.25 23.89
#